data_AF-A0AAD9FP51-F1
#
_entry.id   AF-A0AAD9FP51-F1
#
_cell.length_a   1.000
_cell.length_b   1.000
_cell.length_c   1.000
_cell.angle_alpha   90.00
_cell.angle_beta   90.00
_cell.angle_gamma   90.00
#
_symmetry.space_group_name_H-M   'P 1'
#
loop_
_entity.id
_entity.type
_entity.pdbx_description
1 polymer ?
#
loop_
_entity_poly.entity_id
_entity_poly.type
_entity_poly.pdbx_seq_one_letter_code
_entity_poly.pdbx_strand_id
1 'polypeptide(L)' 'MFGRLTRLAVDLIAISTILAGVKKTTGFAPSTNKIKDASIRTFLETYFGLGEKVFGLICGFAVSSDYFRRTIE' A
#
# COMPACT_ATOMS: atom_id res chain seq x y z
N MET A 1 -8.56 6.55 -24.51
CA MET A 1 -9.00 6.77 -23.11
C MET A 1 -8.38 5.77 -22.12
N PHE A 2 -8.02 4.55 -22.54
CA PHE A 2 -7.48 3.49 -21.67
C PHE A 2 -6.21 3.86 -20.88
N GLY A 3 -5.29 4.62 -21.47
CA GLY A 3 -4.02 5.00 -20.82
C GLY A 3 -4.14 5.94 -19.61
N ARG A 4 -5.25 6.69 -19.47
CA ARG A 4 -5.47 7.55 -18.29
C ARG A 4 -5.99 6.75 -17.10
N LEU A 5 -6.88 5.78 -17.37
CA LEU A 5 -7.45 4.91 -16.34
C LEU A 5 -6.38 3.99 -15.75
N THR A 6 -5.51 3.42 -16.60
CA THR A 6 -4.40 2.58 -16.12
C THR A 6 -3.43 3.36 -15.27
N ARG A 7 -3.04 4.58 -15.68
CA ARG A 7 -2.16 5.43 -14.88
C ARG A 7 -2.79 5.81 -13.54
N LEU A 8 -4.06 6.20 -13.52
CA LEU A 8 -4.77 6.50 -12.27
C LEU A 8 -4.86 5.28 -11.34
N ALA A 9 -5.11 4.09 -11.89
CA ALA A 9 -5.12 2.86 -11.10
C ALA A 9 -3.72 2.56 -10.52
N VAL A 10 -2.66 2.76 -11.29
CA VAL A 10 -1.27 2.61 -10.82
C VAL A 10 -0.96 3.63 -9.72
N ASP A 11 -1.35 4.89 -9.89
CA ASP A 11 -1.13 5.95 -8.90
C ASP A 11 -1.89 5.65 -7.59
N LEU A 12 -3.13 5.19 -7.70
CA LEU A 12 -3.92 4.73 -6.55
C LEU A 12 -3.22 3.57 -5.82
N ILE A 13 -2.75 2.55 -6.53
CA ILE A 13 -2.05 1.44 -5.90
C ILE A 13 -0.76 1.94 -5.23
N ALA A 14 0.02 2.78 -5.92
CA ALA A 14 1.26 3.34 -5.40
C ALA A 14 1.03 4.13 -4.10
N ILE A 15 0.02 5.00 -4.05
CA ILE A 15 -0.34 5.73 -2.83
C ILE A 15 -0.68 4.77 -1.69
N SER A 16 -1.48 3.73 -1.96
CA SER A 16 -1.84 2.73 -0.94
C SER A 16 -0.62 1.95 -0.43
N THR A 17 0.30 1.59 -1.33
CA THR A 17 1.56 0.91 -0.98
C THR A 17 2.49 1.80 -0.16
N ILE A 18 2.57 3.10 -0.46
CA ILE A 18 3.34 4.06 0.34
C ILE A 18 2.76 4.16 1.75
N LEU A 19 1.44 4.29 1.88
CA LEU A 19 0.74 4.31 3.17
C LEU A 19 0.96 3.02 3.97
N ALA A 20 0.97 1.87 3.30
CA ALA A 20 1.32 0.59 3.92
C ALA A 20 2.78 0.57 4.43
N GLY A 21 3.73 1.15 3.69
CA GLY A 21 5.12 1.32 4.11
C GLY A 21 5.26 2.23 5.33
N VAL A 22 4.53 3.36 5.36
CA VAL A 22 4.47 4.25 6.54
C VAL A 22 3.94 3.51 7.76
N LYS A 23 2.86 2.73 7.60
CA LYS A 23 2.32 1.88 8.68
C LYS A 23 3.33 0.85 9.16
N LYS A 24 4.07 0.20 8.26
CA LYS A 24 5.09 -0.81 8.59
C LYS A 24 6.27 -0.21 9.37
N THR A 25 6.69 1.00 9.00
CA THR A 25 7.88 1.66 9.55
C THR A 25 7.59 2.43 10.84
N THR A 26 6.43 3.09 10.92
CA THR A 26 6.07 3.98 12.04
C THR A 26 5.03 3.38 12.99
N GLY A 27 4.31 2.34 12.57
CA GLY A 27 3.17 1.79 13.31
C GLY A 27 1.87 2.60 13.20
N PHE A 28 1.89 3.76 12.52
CA PHE A 28 0.71 4.62 12.39
C PHE A 28 -0.04 4.36 11.07
N ALA A 29 -1.37 4.27 11.16
CA ALA A 29 -2.26 4.08 10.02
C ALA A 29 -3.37 5.14 10.00
N PRO A 30 -3.94 5.46 8.82
CA PRO A 30 -5.10 6.34 8.73
C PRO A 30 -6.27 5.77 9.54
N SER A 31 -6.86 6.57 10.44
CA SER A 31 -8.00 6.13 11.23
C SER A 31 -9.28 6.07 10.38
N THR A 32 -9.58 4.90 9.82
CA THR A 32 -10.85 4.61 9.14
C THR A 32 -12.05 4.72 10.07
N ASN A 33 -11.83 4.60 11.39
CA ASN A 33 -12.88 4.73 12.41
C ASN A 33 -13.41 6.16 12.60
N LYS A 34 -12.70 7.18 12.07
CA LYS A 34 -13.19 8.58 12.07
C LYS A 34 -14.17 8.86 10.93
N ILE A 35 -14.38 7.88 10.04
CA ILE A 35 -15.25 8.01 8.87
C ILE A 35 -16.65 7.54 9.27
N LYS A 36 -17.61 8.47 9.23
CA LYS A 36 -19.00 8.23 9.65
C LYS A 36 -19.76 7.29 8.70
N ASP A 37 -19.33 7.23 7.45
CA ASP A 37 -19.95 6.45 6.40
C ASP A 37 -19.35 5.02 6.33
N ALA A 38 -20.20 4.02 6.54
CA ALA A 38 -19.79 2.61 6.56
C ALA A 38 -19.32 2.09 5.19
N SER A 39 -19.89 2.58 4.10
CA SER A 39 -19.52 2.16 2.74
C SER A 39 -18.14 2.69 2.37
N ILE A 40 -17.87 3.96 2.70
CA ILE A 40 -16.56 4.59 2.47
C ILE A 40 -15.49 3.92 3.35
N ARG A 41 -15.84 3.57 4.60
CA ARG A 41 -14.95 2.85 5.50
C ARG A 41 -14.52 1.50 4.91
N THR A 42 -15.46 0.66 4.49
CA THR A 42 -15.17 -0.66 3.91
C THR A 42 -14.34 -0.54 2.63
N PHE A 43 -14.63 0.46 1.79
CA PHE A 43 -13.84 0.74 0.61
C PHE A 43 -12.38 1.09 0.95
N LEU A 44 -12.16 1.96 1.93
CA LEU A 44 -10.82 2.35 2.36
C LEU A 44 -10.06 1.22 3.04
N GLU A 45 -10.74 0.40 3.86
CA GLU A 45 -10.14 -0.80 4.44
C GLU A 45 -9.67 -1.78 3.36
N THR A 46 -10.49 -1.98 2.32
CA THR A 46 -10.12 -2.81 1.16
C THR A 46 -8.97 -2.19 0.38
N TYR A 47 -9.03 -0.89 0.12
CA TYR A 47 -8.01 -0.15 -0.63
C TYR A 47 -6.64 -0.14 0.08
N PHE A 48 -6.60 0.11 1.39
CA PHE A 48 -5.37 0.02 2.18
C PHE A 48 -4.87 -1.43 2.29
N GLY A 49 -5.78 -2.41 2.42
CA GLY A 49 -5.43 -3.83 2.40
C GLY A 49 -4.73 -4.26 1.11
N LEU A 50 -5.16 -3.74 -0.05
CA LEU A 50 -4.48 -3.97 -1.32
C LEU A 50 -3.04 -3.42 -1.31
N GLY A 51 -2.84 -2.21 -0.78
CA GLY A 51 -1.51 -1.59 -0.66
C GLY A 51 -0.56 -2.41 0.21
N GLU A 52 -1.06 -2.97 1.31
CA GLU A 52 -0.29 -3.86 2.20
C GLU A 52 0.15 -5.15 1.50
N LYS A 53 -0.73 -5.75 0.68
CA LYS A 53 -0.35 -6.95 -0.08
C LYS A 53 0.73 -6.64 -1.11
N VAL A 54 0.57 -5.56 -1.87
CA VAL A 54 1.57 -5.13 -2.86
C VAL A 54 2.89 -4.80 -2.18
N PHE A 55 2.86 -4.07 -1.06
CA PHE A 55 4.04 -3.79 -0.26
C PHE A 55 4.75 -5.07 0.21
N GLY A 56 3.98 -6.05 0.70
CA GLY A 56 4.50 -7.35 1.11
C GLY A 56 5.17 -8.12 -0.04
N LEU A 57 4.58 -8.09 -1.23
CA LEU A 57 5.16 -8.71 -2.43
C LEU A 57 6.49 -8.05 -2.83
N ILE A 58 6.55 -6.71 -2.80
CA ILE A 58 7.78 -5.96 -3.12
C ILE A 58 8.87 -6.28 -2.09
N CYS A 59 8.53 -6.32 -0.79
CA CYS A 59 9.48 -6.71 0.25
C CYS A 59 9.94 -8.15 0.09
N GLY A 60 9.06 -9.09 -0.26
CA GLY A 60 9.42 -10.48 -0.51
C GLY A 60 10.37 -10.61 -1.71
N PHE A 61 10.10 -9.88 -2.79
CA PHE A 61 10.99 -9.80 -3.94
C PHE A 61 12.35 -9.20 -3.57
N ALA A 62 12.36 -8.14 -2.77
CA ALA A 62 13.60 -7.52 -2.29
C ALA A 62 14.42 -8.45 -1.36
N VAL A 63 13.79 -9.33 -0.59
CA VAL A 63 14.53 -10.31 0.23
C VAL A 63 15.06 -11.48 -0.60
N SER A 64 14.32 -11.89 -1.63
CA SER A 64 14.67 -13.06 -2.45
C SER A 64 15.62 -12.74 -3.61
N SER A 65 15.80 -11.47 -3.96
CA SER A 65 16.60 -11.06 -5.12
C SER A 65 18.06 -10.84 -4.75
N ASP A 66 18.97 -11.42 -5.51
CA ASP A 66 20.43 -11.23 -5.36
C ASP A 66 20.89 -9.77 -5.54
N TYR A 67 20.04 -8.92 -6.14
CA TYR A 67 20.31 -7.50 -6.34
C TYR A 67 20.09 -6.66 -5.08
N PHE A 68 19.38 -7.19 -4.09
CA PHE A 68 19.09 -6.50 -2.84
C PHE A 68 19.93 -7.10 -1.72
N ARG A 69 20.67 -6.24 -1.01
CA ARG A 69 21.45 -6.63 0.16
C ARG A 69 20.90 -5.93 1.39
N ARG A 70 20.83 -6.65 2.50
CA ARG A 70 20.49 -6.06 3.79
C ARG A 70 21.64 -5.17 4.25
N THR A 71 21.38 -3.87 4.35
CA THR A 71 22.37 -2.85 4.77
C THR A 71 22.22 -2.40 6.22
N ILE A 72 21.16 -2.86 6.90
CA ILE A 72 20.91 -2.61 8.32
C ILE A 72 21.25 -3.88 9.10
N GLU A 73 22.32 -3.77 9.89
CA GLU A 73 22.86 -4.78 10.81
C GLU A 73 21.83 -5.15 11.89
#